data_AF-A0A7W0TF55-F1
#
_entry.id   AF-A0A7W0TF55-F1
#
_cell.length_a   1.000
_cell.length_b   1.000
_cell.length_c   1.000
_cell.angle_alpha   90.00
_cell.angle_beta   90.00
_cell.angle_gamma   90.00
#
_symmetry.space_group_name_H-M   'P 1'
#
loop_
_entity.id
_entity.type
_entity.pdbx_description
1 polymer ?
#
loop_
_entity_poly.entity_id
_entity_poly.type
_entity_poly.pdbx_seq_one_letter_code
_entity_poly.pdbx_strand_id
1 'polypeptide(L)'
;MPRRFARPLLALALAAAALGAGACGEQDIQLAESDPNYAGAKIFQQKCSGCHTIDAAGTQGSAFDANGREYVDGPNFEARKEEVEQVLYAIRNGGFSSGPMPQDIVVGEEAEQVAEFVAEYSGGDAAQE
;
A
#
# COMPACT_ATOMS: atom_id res chain seq x y z
N MET A 1 -59.19 -38.34 -15.29
CA MET A 1 -59.11 -37.26 -16.31
C MET A 1 -57.95 -36.35 -15.95
N PRO A 2 -56.88 -36.25 -16.76
CA PRO A 2 -55.76 -35.36 -16.47
C PRO A 2 -56.03 -33.97 -17.03
N ARG A 3 -55.85 -32.92 -16.23
CA ARG A 3 -55.73 -31.55 -16.72
C ARG A 3 -54.26 -31.15 -16.69
N ARG A 4 -53.68 -31.05 -17.88
CA ARG A 4 -52.39 -30.41 -18.15
C ARG A 4 -52.59 -28.92 -18.39
N PHE A 5 -51.46 -28.21 -18.33
CA PHE A 5 -51.18 -26.84 -18.82
C PHE A 5 -51.57 -25.73 -17.84
N ALA A 6 -50.75 -24.72 -17.53
CA ALA A 6 -49.38 -24.38 -17.90
C ALA A 6 -48.85 -23.37 -16.86
N ARG A 7 -47.53 -23.32 -16.66
CA ARG A 7 -46.83 -22.36 -15.78
C ARG A 7 -46.98 -20.93 -16.31
N PRO A 8 -47.05 -19.92 -15.43
CA PRO A 8 -45.92 -18.99 -15.45
C PRO A 8 -45.52 -18.38 -14.08
N LEU A 9 -44.21 -18.08 -14.01
CA LEU A 9 -43.56 -16.92 -13.40
C LEU A 9 -43.43 -16.76 -11.87
N LEU A 10 -42.17 -16.45 -11.53
CA LEU A 10 -41.66 -15.65 -10.42
C LEU A 10 -41.81 -16.17 -8.98
N ALA A 11 -40.70 -16.65 -8.42
CA ALA A 11 -40.29 -16.24 -7.07
C ALA A 11 -38.76 -16.28 -6.97
N LEU A 12 -38.20 -15.07 -6.92
CA LEU A 12 -36.85 -14.70 -6.54
C LEU A 12 -36.60 -15.13 -5.09
N ALA A 13 -35.48 -15.78 -4.79
CA ALA A 13 -34.93 -15.81 -3.43
C ALA A 13 -33.41 -15.98 -3.52
N LEU A 14 -32.73 -14.84 -3.69
CA LEU A 14 -31.32 -14.65 -3.37
C LEU A 14 -31.09 -14.98 -1.88
N ALA A 15 -30.06 -15.73 -1.58
CA ALA A 15 -29.38 -15.70 -0.28
C ALA A 15 -27.87 -15.87 -0.53
N ALA A 16 -27.26 -14.83 -1.08
CA ALA A 16 -25.83 -14.60 -1.00
C ALA A 16 -25.60 -13.57 0.10
N ALA A 17 -24.95 -13.95 1.19
CA ALA A 17 -24.24 -13.02 2.08
C ALA A 17 -23.57 -13.81 3.22
N ALA A 18 -22.24 -13.91 3.15
CA ALA A 18 -21.35 -13.54 4.25
C ALA A 18 -19.88 -13.78 3.83
N LEU A 19 -19.35 -12.94 2.95
CA LEU A 19 -17.90 -12.66 2.98
C LEU A 19 -17.73 -11.38 3.78
N GLY A 20 -17.67 -11.56 5.11
CA GLY A 20 -17.11 -10.55 6.00
C GLY A 20 -15.61 -10.77 6.06
N ALA A 21 -14.86 -10.09 5.19
CA ALA A 21 -13.46 -9.76 5.45
C ALA A 21 -13.42 -8.23 5.55
N GLY A 22 -13.35 -7.72 6.77
CA GLY A 22 -12.96 -6.33 6.98
C GLY A 22 -11.53 -6.21 6.48
N ALA A 23 -11.34 -5.66 5.29
CA ALA A 23 -10.03 -5.31 4.78
C ALA A 23 -9.55 -4.11 5.59
N CYS A 24 -8.64 -4.33 6.53
CA CYS A 24 -7.76 -3.26 7.00
C CYS A 24 -6.87 -2.86 5.80
N GLY A 25 -7.35 -1.92 4.97
CA GLY A 25 -6.60 -0.90 4.24
C GLY A 25 -5.44 -1.24 3.28
N GLU A 26 -4.79 -2.40 3.34
CA GLU A 26 -3.61 -2.68 2.52
C GLU A 26 -4.01 -3.32 1.20
N GLN A 27 -3.65 -2.68 0.08
CA GLN A 27 -3.81 -3.25 -1.25
C GLN A 27 -2.63 -4.21 -1.53
N ASP A 28 -2.80 -5.14 -2.47
CA ASP A 28 -1.70 -6.01 -2.88
C ASP A 28 -0.53 -5.21 -3.49
N ILE A 29 0.68 -5.74 -3.33
CA ILE A 29 1.90 -5.24 -3.99
C ILE A 29 1.70 -5.33 -5.50
N GLN A 30 1.98 -4.25 -6.24
CA GLN A 30 1.72 -4.15 -7.69
C GLN A 30 2.88 -4.69 -8.55
N LEU A 31 3.98 -5.11 -7.92
CA LEU A 31 5.14 -5.71 -8.57
C LEU A 31 4.95 -7.22 -8.76
N ALA A 32 5.49 -7.76 -9.85
CA ALA A 32 5.63 -9.21 -9.99
C ALA A 32 6.61 -9.76 -8.96
N GLU A 33 6.40 -10.98 -8.46
CA GLU A 33 7.32 -11.62 -7.50
C GLU A 33 8.75 -11.80 -8.02
N SER A 34 8.93 -11.79 -9.35
CA SER A 34 10.24 -11.86 -10.00
C SER A 34 10.94 -10.52 -10.14
N ASP A 35 10.28 -9.41 -9.80
CA ASP A 35 10.89 -8.08 -9.84
C ASP A 35 11.98 -7.97 -8.76
N PRO A 36 13.17 -7.43 -9.09
CA PRO A 36 14.24 -7.27 -8.10
C PRO A 36 13.83 -6.43 -6.88
N ASN A 37 12.88 -5.50 -7.02
CA ASN A 37 12.40 -4.64 -5.96
C ASN A 37 11.24 -5.23 -5.14
N TYR A 38 10.73 -6.42 -5.50
CA TYR A 38 9.60 -7.03 -4.80
C TYR A 38 9.88 -7.26 -3.31
N ALA A 39 11.12 -7.63 -2.97
CA ALA A 39 11.53 -7.78 -1.57
C ALA A 39 11.44 -6.46 -0.80
N GLY A 40 11.95 -5.36 -1.39
CA GLY A 40 11.85 -4.02 -0.84
C GLY A 40 10.40 -3.56 -0.65
N ALA A 41 9.54 -3.78 -1.66
CA ALA A 41 8.12 -3.48 -1.59
C ALA A 41 7.42 -4.23 -0.44
N LYS A 42 7.76 -5.51 -0.24
CA LYS A 42 7.21 -6.33 0.85
C LYS A 42 7.65 -5.84 2.22
N ILE A 43 8.93 -5.48 2.39
CA ILE A 43 9.43 -4.92 3.65
C ILE A 43 8.74 -3.58 3.92
N PHE A 44 8.63 -2.72 2.90
CA PHE A 44 7.95 -1.45 3.00
C PHE A 44 6.49 -1.63 3.44
N GLN A 45 5.75 -2.53 2.80
CA GLN A 45 4.37 -2.84 3.18
C GLN A 45 4.26 -3.34 4.62
N GLN A 46 5.23 -4.11 5.11
CA GLN A 46 5.18 -4.66 6.46
C GLN A 46 5.60 -3.70 7.57
N LYS A 47 6.44 -2.70 7.25
CA LYS A 47 7.14 -1.87 8.24
C LYS A 47 6.83 -0.38 8.13
N CYS A 48 6.45 0.09 6.95
CA CYS A 48 6.33 1.51 6.63
C CYS A 48 4.90 1.92 6.26
N SER A 49 4.04 0.95 5.88
CA SER A 49 2.70 1.21 5.36
C SER A 49 1.76 1.94 6.31
N GLY A 50 2.01 1.87 7.61
CA GLY A 50 1.20 2.55 8.62
C GLY A 50 1.30 4.07 8.58
N CYS A 51 2.37 4.62 7.98
CA CYS A 51 2.62 6.06 7.94
C CYS A 51 2.83 6.60 6.51
N HIS A 52 3.26 5.75 5.58
CA HIS A 52 3.66 6.15 4.25
C HIS A 52 2.73 5.59 3.17
N THR A 53 2.48 6.41 2.16
CA THR A 53 1.78 6.02 0.93
C THR A 53 2.79 5.76 -0.18
N ILE A 54 2.69 4.59 -0.81
CA ILE A 54 3.34 4.27 -2.09
C ILE A 54 2.49 3.21 -2.80
N ASP A 55 2.02 3.53 -4.00
CA ASP A 55 1.03 2.72 -4.72
C ASP A 55 1.63 1.37 -5.15
N ALA A 56 2.92 1.36 -5.47
CA ALA A 56 3.66 0.16 -5.87
C ALA A 56 3.68 -0.93 -4.79
N ALA A 57 3.67 -0.56 -3.50
CA ALA A 57 3.54 -1.50 -2.38
C ALA A 57 2.10 -1.60 -1.84
N GLY A 58 1.14 -0.95 -2.50
CA GLY A 58 -0.26 -0.96 -2.11
C GLY A 58 -0.53 -0.30 -0.77
N THR A 59 0.29 0.70 -0.38
CA THR A 59 0.21 1.29 0.96
C THR A 59 -0.45 2.65 1.00
N GLN A 60 -1.16 2.89 2.09
CA GLN A 60 -2.05 4.02 2.24
C GLN A 60 -1.96 4.68 3.63
N GLY A 61 -0.73 4.81 4.16
CA GLY A 61 -0.49 5.23 5.55
C GLY A 61 -0.48 6.72 5.83
N SER A 62 -0.32 7.56 4.81
CA SER A 62 -0.31 9.01 4.98
C SER A 62 -1.72 9.57 4.84
N ALA A 63 -2.05 10.68 5.51
CA ALA A 63 -3.34 11.32 5.30
C ALA A 63 -3.52 11.70 3.82
N PHE A 64 -4.59 11.18 3.19
CA PHE A 64 -4.92 11.44 1.79
C PHE A 64 -5.48 12.83 1.54
N ASP A 65 -6.15 13.40 2.54
CA ASP A 65 -6.69 14.75 2.50
C ASP A 65 -5.76 15.68 3.27
N ALA A 66 -5.04 16.55 2.55
CA ALA A 66 -4.19 17.57 3.13
C ALA A 66 -4.96 18.59 4.01
N ASN A 67 -6.29 18.67 3.88
CA ASN A 67 -7.17 19.49 4.72
C ASN A 67 -7.91 18.68 5.79
N GLY A 68 -7.65 17.38 5.84
CA GLY A 68 -8.22 16.47 6.83
C GLY A 68 -7.68 16.75 8.23
N ARG A 69 -8.34 16.17 9.23
CA ARG A 69 -7.86 16.18 10.62
C ARG A 69 -6.97 14.98 10.96
N GLU A 70 -6.84 14.04 10.02
CA GLU A 70 -5.93 12.90 10.06
C GLU A 70 -4.50 13.43 10.13
N TYR A 71 -3.70 12.89 11.03
CA TYR A 71 -2.31 13.33 11.16
C TYR A 71 -1.49 12.71 10.03
N VAL A 72 -0.65 13.52 9.38
CA VAL A 72 0.25 13.03 8.32
C VAL A 72 1.47 12.42 9.01
N ASP A 73 1.42 11.11 9.28
CA ASP A 73 2.49 10.40 9.98
C ASP A 73 3.74 10.11 9.11
N GLY A 74 3.63 10.26 7.79
CA GLY A 74 4.74 10.12 6.85
C GLY A 74 4.46 10.80 5.50
N PRO A 75 5.51 11.09 4.68
CA PRO A 75 5.35 11.54 3.31
C PRO A 75 4.62 10.51 2.44
N ASN A 76 3.76 11.03 1.55
CA ASN A 76 3.27 10.33 0.38
C ASN A 76 4.36 10.33 -0.70
N PHE A 77 4.87 9.16 -1.05
CA PHE A 77 5.95 9.01 -2.02
C PHE A 77 5.51 9.14 -3.47
N GLU A 78 4.21 9.20 -3.75
CA GLU A 78 3.69 9.56 -5.08
C GLU A 78 3.91 11.06 -5.40
N ALA A 79 4.12 11.90 -4.39
CA ALA A 79 4.20 13.35 -4.58
C ALA A 79 5.56 13.83 -5.11
N ARG A 80 6.64 13.07 -4.89
CA ARG A 80 8.01 13.46 -5.28
C ARG A 80 8.92 12.24 -5.35
N LYS A 81 9.94 12.33 -6.20
CA LYS A 81 11.03 11.35 -6.27
C LYS A 81 11.94 11.46 -5.06
N GLU A 82 12.37 10.32 -4.54
CA GLU A 82 13.38 10.20 -3.48
C GLU A 82 14.64 9.53 -4.03
N GLU A 83 15.79 9.83 -3.44
CA GLU A 83 17.07 9.18 -3.76
C GLU A 83 17.44 8.14 -2.70
N VAL A 84 18.16 7.08 -3.09
CA VAL A 84 18.53 5.96 -2.21
C VAL A 84 19.22 6.45 -0.93
N GLU A 85 20.20 7.35 -1.05
CA GLU A 85 20.95 7.87 0.11
C GLU A 85 20.07 8.68 1.06
N GLN A 86 19.05 9.36 0.53
CA GLN A 86 18.09 10.13 1.33
C GLN A 86 17.19 9.18 2.13
N VAL A 87 16.70 8.11 1.49
CA VAL A 87 15.89 7.10 2.17
C VAL A 87 16.69 6.38 3.24
N LEU A 88 17.93 5.97 2.93
CA LEU A 88 18.83 5.35 3.92
C LEU A 88 19.13 6.28 5.10
N TYR A 89 19.34 7.57 4.83
CA TYR A 89 19.51 8.55 5.89
C TYR A 89 18.27 8.63 6.78
N ALA A 90 17.07 8.71 6.20
CA ALA A 90 15.82 8.78 6.94
C ALA A 90 15.59 7.53 7.80
N ILE A 91 15.81 6.32 7.25
CA ILE A 91 15.68 5.06 7.98
C ILE A 91 16.59 5.04 9.21
N ARG A 92 17.85 5.45 9.07
CA ARG A 92 18.82 5.46 10.18
C ARG A 92 18.50 6.51 11.24
N ASN A 93 17.96 7.66 10.83
CA ASN A 93 17.82 8.83 11.72
C ASN A 93 16.39 9.05 12.24
N GLY A 94 15.41 8.27 11.78
CA GLY A 94 14.00 8.47 12.15
C GLY A 94 13.40 9.65 11.38
N GLY A 95 13.71 9.75 10.10
CA GLY A 95 13.30 10.84 9.22
C GLY A 95 14.25 12.04 9.21
N PHE A 96 13.85 13.09 8.48
CA PHE A 96 14.61 14.34 8.33
C PHE A 96 14.29 15.40 9.39
N SER A 97 13.36 15.12 10.31
CA SER A 97 12.87 16.06 11.32
C SER A 97 12.45 15.31 12.58
N SER A 98 11.93 16.00 13.60
CA SER A 98 11.48 15.40 14.87
C SER A 98 10.13 14.67 14.76
N GLY A 99 9.87 14.00 13.64
CA GLY A 99 8.64 13.25 13.39
C GLY A 99 8.60 11.92 14.17
N PRO A 100 7.48 11.18 14.07
CA PRO A 100 7.29 9.92 14.80
C PRO A 100 8.02 8.72 14.19
N MET A 101 8.69 8.89 13.04
CA MET A 101 9.37 7.81 12.33
C MET A 101 10.47 7.19 13.22
N PRO A 102 10.41 5.88 13.52
CA PRO A 102 11.42 5.22 14.34
C PRO A 102 12.79 5.19 13.66
N GLN A 103 13.85 5.37 14.45
CA GLN A 103 15.23 5.12 14.02
C GLN A 103 15.48 3.63 13.81
N ASP A 104 16.25 3.30 12.78
CA ASP A 104 16.72 1.94 12.47
C ASP A 104 15.58 0.91 12.39
N ILE A 105 14.41 1.32 11.88
CA ILE A 105 13.23 0.45 11.77
C ILE A 105 13.50 -0.81 10.93
N VAL A 106 14.41 -0.69 9.96
CA VAL A 106 15.08 -1.77 9.20
C VAL A 106 16.58 -1.44 9.13
N VAL A 107 17.42 -2.46 8.97
CA VAL A 107 18.90 -2.30 8.94
C VAL A 107 19.55 -3.23 7.92
N GLY A 108 20.79 -2.92 7.53
CA GLY A 108 21.56 -3.75 6.60
C GLY A 108 20.86 -3.90 5.25
N GLU A 109 20.82 -5.13 4.74
CA GLU A 109 20.24 -5.46 3.44
C GLU A 109 18.76 -5.06 3.33
N GLU A 110 17.97 -5.19 4.40
CA GLU A 110 16.57 -4.76 4.38
C GLU A 110 16.43 -3.25 4.17
N ALA A 111 17.33 -2.45 4.76
CA ALA A 111 17.32 -1.00 4.57
C ALA A 111 17.72 -0.62 3.15
N GLU A 112 18.68 -1.33 2.55
CA GLU A 112 19.09 -1.14 1.15
C GLU A 112 17.95 -1.48 0.20
N GLN A 113 17.31 -2.64 0.36
CA GLN A 113 16.17 -3.06 -0.46
C GLN A 113 14.99 -2.09 -0.37
N VAL A 114 14.67 -1.58 0.82
CA VAL A 114 13.63 -0.56 0.99
C VAL A 114 14.02 0.75 0.30
N ALA A 115 15.28 1.19 0.45
CA ALA A 115 15.74 2.43 -0.15
C ALA A 115 15.75 2.37 -1.68
N GLU A 116 16.19 1.26 -2.26
CA GLU A 116 16.15 1.02 -3.72
C GLU A 116 14.71 1.00 -4.23
N PHE A 117 13.82 0.27 -3.55
CA PHE A 117 12.40 0.23 -3.91
C PHE A 117 11.75 1.63 -3.85
N VAL A 118 11.94 2.38 -2.76
CA VAL A 118 11.35 3.72 -2.63
C VAL A 118 11.95 4.68 -3.66
N ALA A 119 13.26 4.61 -3.91
CA ALA A 119 13.88 5.43 -4.94
C ALA A 119 13.32 5.09 -6.32
N GLU A 120 13.15 3.82 -6.67
CA GLU A 120 12.62 3.39 -7.97
C GLU A 120 11.16 3.79 -8.17
N TYR A 121 10.30 3.60 -7.15
CA TYR A 121 8.85 3.72 -7.30
C TYR A 121 8.24 5.02 -6.76
N SER A 122 9.03 5.93 -6.18
CA SER A 122 8.54 7.26 -5.79
C SER A 122 8.43 8.21 -7.00
N GLY A 123 7.63 9.27 -6.85
CA GLY A 123 7.45 10.33 -7.84
C GLY A 123 6.21 10.22 -8.74
N GLY A 124 5.26 9.31 -8.43
CA GLY A 124 4.02 9.15 -9.19
C GLY A 124 4.23 8.42 -10.53
N ASP A 125 3.20 8.43 -11.38
CA ASP A 125 3.19 7.82 -12.73
C ASP A 125 4.35 8.25 -13.67
N ALA A 126 5.19 9.21 -13.26
CA ALA A 126 6.35 9.68 -14.02
C ALA A 126 7.63 8.83 -13.85
N ALA A 127 7.63 7.81 -12.98
CA ALA A 127 8.79 6.92 -12.79
C ALA A 127 8.73 5.62 -13.62
N GLN A 128 7.65 5.40 -14.38
CA GLN A 128 7.46 4.21 -15.22
C GLN A 128 7.79 4.53 -16.69
N GLU A 129 9.07 4.77 -17.02
CA GLU A 129 9.58 4.76 -18.41
C GLU A 129 10.93 4.03 -18.52
#